data_AF-A0A4Y3PIY1-F1
#
_entry.id   AF-A0A4Y3PIY1-F1
#
_cell.length_a   1.000
_cell.length_b   1.000
_cell.length_c   1.000
_cell.angle_alpha   90.00
_cell.angle_beta   90.00
_cell.angle_gamma   90.00
#
_symmetry.space_group_name_H-M   'P 1'
#
loop_
_entity.id
_entity.type
_entity.pdbx_description
1 polymer ?
#
loop_
_entity_poly.entity_id
_entity_poly.type
_entity_poly.pdbx_seq_one_letter_code
_entity_poly.pdbx_strand_id
1 'polypeptide(L)'
;MEIKQMDGQPIYKAVAATTVDVHQFTQELDGILAAQKPFGLMMVKPAEAGEERNQEADREFRNTMAKWLKANKPKMSTYCVGLATIASNEAEWQKYAESAAKMTSSIYGCPGAMYLEENEAAAWLQEQINYYATKWKLNEF
;
A
#
# COMPACT_ATOMS: atom_id res chain seq x y z
N MET A 1 9.23 6.75 -5.62
CA MET A 1 7.99 5.96 -5.84
C MET A 1 6.90 6.97 -6.12
N GLU A 2 6.15 6.80 -7.19
CA GLU A 2 5.10 7.75 -7.56
C GLU A 2 3.75 7.21 -7.09
N ILE A 3 2.99 8.02 -6.34
CA ILE A 3 1.61 7.71 -5.98
C ILE A 3 0.65 8.44 -6.92
N LYS A 4 -0.23 7.68 -7.58
CA LYS A 4 -1.32 8.20 -8.41
C LYS A 4 -2.67 7.71 -7.89
N GLN A 5 -3.62 8.62 -7.74
CA GLN A 5 -5.00 8.24 -7.49
C GLN A 5 -5.59 7.59 -8.75
N MET A 6 -6.32 6.48 -8.59
CA MET A 6 -7.07 5.86 -9.67
C MET A 6 -8.33 6.67 -9.97
N ASP A 7 -8.64 6.86 -11.25
CA ASP A 7 -9.73 7.73 -11.69
C ASP A 7 -11.07 7.37 -11.03
N GLY A 8 -11.65 8.36 -10.34
CA GLY A 8 -12.96 8.22 -9.68
C GLY A 8 -12.99 7.29 -8.47
N GLN A 9 -11.84 6.81 -7.99
CA GLN A 9 -11.76 5.88 -6.85
C GLN A 9 -10.88 6.46 -5.73
N PRO A 10 -11.19 6.23 -4.45
CA PRO A 10 -10.31 6.56 -3.35
C PRO A 10 -9.19 5.50 -3.21
N ILE A 11 -8.61 5.07 -4.33
CA ILE A 11 -7.53 4.10 -4.40
C ILE A 11 -6.30 4.83 -4.93
N TYR A 12 -5.18 4.70 -4.21
CA TYR A 12 -3.90 5.26 -4.57
C TYR A 12 -2.96 4.15 -4.99
N LYS A 13 -2.45 4.21 -6.21
CA LYS A 13 -1.47 3.28 -6.77
C LYS A 13 -0.07 3.86 -6.60
N ALA A 14 0.76 3.16 -5.83
CA ALA A 14 2.17 3.46 -5.61
C ALA A 14 3.03 2.47 -6.42
N VAL A 15 3.70 2.95 -7.47
CA VAL A 15 4.59 2.11 -8.29
C VAL A 15 6.03 2.31 -7.82
N ALA A 16 6.63 1.24 -7.32
CA ALA A 16 8.05 1.24 -6.98
C ALA A 16 8.87 1.33 -8.30
N ALA A 17 9.68 2.39 -8.41
CA ALA A 17 10.73 2.46 -9.41
C ALA A 17 11.96 1.69 -8.92
N THR A 18 12.92 1.42 -9.81
CA THR A 18 14.23 0.83 -9.48
C THR A 18 14.98 1.63 -8.41
N THR A 19 14.80 2.95 -8.37
CA THR A 19 15.22 3.81 -7.26
C THR A 19 14.00 4.34 -6.51
N VAL A 20 13.82 3.90 -5.27
CA VAL A 20 12.73 4.36 -4.41
C VAL A 20 13.20 5.52 -3.55
N ASP A 21 12.76 6.75 -3.87
CA ASP A 21 12.79 7.84 -2.90
C ASP A 21 11.70 7.61 -1.85
N VAL A 22 12.13 7.12 -0.68
CA VAL A 22 11.24 6.85 0.46
C VAL A 22 10.72 8.13 1.10
N HIS A 23 11.48 9.23 1.04
CA HIS A 23 11.07 10.50 1.64
C HIS A 23 9.90 11.11 0.86
N GLN A 24 10.02 11.15 -0.47
CA GLN A 24 8.92 11.56 -1.34
C GLN A 24 7.68 10.70 -1.09
N PHE A 25 7.84 9.38 -1.01
CA PHE A 25 6.73 8.47 -0.76
C PHE A 25 6.01 8.75 0.57
N THR A 26 6.76 8.95 1.66
CA THR A 26 6.17 9.27 2.97
C THR A 26 5.46 10.64 2.96
N GLN A 27 5.97 11.61 2.22
CA GLN A 27 5.35 12.93 2.08
C GLN A 27 4.03 12.86 1.30
N GLU A 28 3.97 12.06 0.23
CA GLU A 28 2.74 11.84 -0.53
C GLU A 28 1.69 11.10 0.33
N LEU A 29 2.10 10.11 1.13
CA LEU A 29 1.22 9.45 2.11
C LEU A 29 0.70 10.42 3.19
N ASP A 30 1.53 11.34 3.68
CA ASP A 30 1.08 12.37 4.62
C ASP A 30 0.00 13.27 3.99
N GLY A 31 0.13 13.59 2.70
CA GLY A 31 -0.89 14.32 1.95
C GLY A 31 -2.23 13.57 1.86
N ILE A 32 -2.18 12.27 1.58
CA ILE A 32 -3.38 11.40 1.56
C ILE A 32 -4.02 11.33 2.95
N LEU A 33 -3.21 11.12 4.00
CA LEU A 33 -3.70 11.05 5.37
C LEU A 33 -4.26 12.38 5.90
N ALA A 34 -3.77 13.51 5.39
CA ALA A 34 -4.27 14.83 5.77
C ALA A 34 -5.74 15.04 5.35
N ALA A 35 -6.21 14.33 4.31
CA ALA A 35 -7.61 14.37 3.90
C ALA A 35 -8.56 13.73 4.92
N GLN A 36 -8.04 12.87 5.82
CA GLN A 36 -8.84 12.15 6.83
C GLN A 36 -10.05 11.40 6.25
N LYS A 37 -9.90 10.96 5.00
CA LYS A 37 -10.89 10.18 4.27
C LYS A 37 -10.39 8.75 4.11
N PRO A 38 -11.28 7.74 4.09
CA PRO A 38 -10.86 6.38 3.89
C PRO A 38 -10.31 6.16 2.48
N PHE A 39 -9.27 5.35 2.35
CA PHE A 39 -8.60 5.09 1.08
C PHE A 39 -8.02 3.68 1.00
N GLY A 40 -7.89 3.16 -0.22
CA GLY A 40 -7.11 1.97 -0.54
C GLY A 40 -5.71 2.34 -1.03
N LEU A 41 -4.70 1.52 -0.71
CA LEU A 41 -3.35 1.67 -1.23
C LEU A 41 -2.96 0.42 -2.03
N MET A 42 -2.58 0.58 -3.29
CA MET A 42 -2.02 -0.48 -4.11
C MET A 42 -0.52 -0.25 -4.28
N MET A 43 0.32 -1.17 -3.81
CA MET A 43 1.77 -1.11 -4.01
C MET A 43 2.16 -2.07 -5.12
N VAL A 44 2.70 -1.54 -6.22
CA VAL A 44 3.19 -2.34 -7.34
C VAL A 44 4.71 -2.41 -7.26
N LYS A 45 5.23 -3.63 -7.10
CA LYS A 45 6.68 -3.88 -7.17
C LYS A 45 7.09 -3.99 -8.65
N PRO A 46 8.25 -3.46 -9.04
CA PRO A 46 8.75 -3.70 -10.38
C PRO A 46 8.99 -5.20 -10.55
N ALA A 47 8.64 -5.75 -11.71
CA ALA A 47 9.10 -7.08 -12.10
C ALA A 47 10.64 -7.07 -12.04
N GLU A 48 11.25 -8.08 -11.43
CA GLU A 48 12.70 -8.16 -11.26
C GLU A 48 13.38 -8.10 -12.64
N ALA A 49 13.76 -6.90 -13.10
CA ALA A 49 14.87 -6.75 -14.01
C ALA A 49 16.11 -7.17 -13.20
N GLY A 50 16.98 -8.00 -13.77
CA GLY A 50 18.13 -8.61 -13.10
C GLY A 50 19.23 -7.64 -12.65
N GLU A 51 18.86 -6.50 -12.08
CA GLU A 51 19.73 -5.53 -11.45
C GLU A 51 19.94 -5.92 -9.99
N GLU A 52 21.19 -5.88 -9.56
CA GLU A 52 21.60 -6.11 -8.18
C GLU A 52 20.77 -5.20 -7.26
N ARG A 53 19.93 -5.79 -6.41
CA ARG A 53 19.17 -5.02 -5.41
C ARG A 53 20.15 -4.17 -4.61
N ASN A 54 19.97 -2.85 -4.65
CA ASN A 54 20.75 -1.93 -3.83
C ASN A 54 20.36 -2.12 -2.36
N GLN A 55 21.14 -2.96 -1.64
CA GLN A 55 20.86 -3.33 -0.26
C GLN A 55 20.80 -2.12 0.68
N GLU A 56 21.55 -1.06 0.37
CA GLU A 56 21.53 0.18 1.16
C GLU A 56 20.22 0.94 0.93
N ALA A 57 19.76 1.07 -0.31
CA ALA A 57 18.46 1.67 -0.63
C ALA A 57 17.31 0.88 0.02
N ASP A 58 17.34 -0.45 0.00
CA ASP A 58 16.35 -1.30 0.68
C ASP A 58 16.36 -1.09 2.20
N ARG A 59 17.55 -0.92 2.80
CA ARG A 59 17.71 -0.65 4.22
C ARG A 59 17.19 0.73 4.59
N GLU A 60 17.54 1.74 3.81
CA GLU A 60 17.04 3.11 3.98
C GLU A 60 15.52 3.14 3.89
N PHE A 61 14.94 2.51 2.86
CA PHE A 61 13.50 2.41 2.70
C PHE A 61 12.82 1.81 3.94
N ARG A 62 13.30 0.65 4.40
CA ARG A 62 12.75 -0.02 5.60
C ARG A 62 12.85 0.85 6.84
N ASN A 63 13.99 1.49 7.07
CA ASN A 63 14.22 2.31 8.25
C ASN A 63 13.33 3.56 8.26
N THR A 64 13.26 4.27 7.14
CA THR A 64 12.46 5.48 7.01
C THR A 64 10.96 5.15 7.11
N MET A 65 10.49 4.10 6.43
CA MET A 65 9.11 3.63 6.56
C MET A 65 8.77 3.22 7.99
N ALA A 66 9.66 2.47 8.68
CA ALA A 66 9.44 2.07 10.06
C ALA A 66 9.33 3.29 11.00
N LYS A 67 10.19 4.30 10.82
CA LYS A 67 10.13 5.54 11.59
C LYS A 67 8.85 6.33 11.31
N TRP A 68 8.45 6.46 10.06
CA TRP A 68 7.22 7.14 9.66
C TRP A 68 5.98 6.43 10.19
N LEU A 69 5.90 5.10 10.06
CA LEU A 69 4.79 4.29 10.56
C LEU A 69 4.66 4.37 12.08
N LYS A 70 5.76 4.50 12.83
CA LYS A 70 5.66 4.69 14.29
C LYS A 70 4.82 5.92 14.67
N ALA A 71 4.87 6.98 13.87
CA ALA A 71 4.08 8.20 14.10
C ALA A 71 2.69 8.14 13.44
N ASN A 72 2.58 7.53 12.25
CA ASN A 72 1.38 7.60 11.42
C ASN A 72 0.49 6.35 11.44
N LYS A 73 0.93 5.24 12.07
CA LYS A 73 0.14 3.99 12.17
C LYS A 73 -1.27 4.19 12.73
N PRO A 74 -1.54 5.04 13.73
CA PRO A 74 -2.91 5.29 14.18
C PRO A 74 -3.82 5.87 13.09
N LYS A 75 -3.31 6.84 12.32
CA LYS A 75 -4.03 7.43 11.18
C LYS A 75 -4.20 6.41 10.05
N MET A 76 -3.14 5.67 9.73
CA MET A 76 -3.22 4.57 8.76
C MET A 76 -4.29 3.56 9.17
N SER A 77 -4.31 3.11 10.43
CA SER A 77 -5.29 2.15 10.93
C SER A 77 -6.73 2.68 10.91
N THR A 78 -6.90 4.01 10.95
CA THR A 78 -8.21 4.66 10.90
C THR A 78 -8.71 4.85 9.46
N TYR A 79 -7.83 5.25 8.54
CA TYR A 79 -8.22 5.68 7.19
C TYR A 79 -7.82 4.72 6.07
N CYS A 80 -6.76 3.92 6.22
CA CYS A 80 -6.45 2.87 5.24
C CYS A 80 -7.48 1.75 5.39
N VAL A 81 -8.33 1.55 4.38
CA VAL A 81 -9.33 0.47 4.38
C VAL A 81 -8.79 -0.83 3.81
N GLY A 82 -7.67 -0.76 3.08
CA GLY A 82 -6.97 -1.92 2.57
C GLY A 82 -5.67 -1.53 1.90
N LEU A 83 -4.68 -2.42 1.97
CA LEU A 83 -3.42 -2.30 1.26
C LEU A 83 -3.16 -3.59 0.46
N ALA A 84 -3.19 -3.45 -0.87
CA ALA A 84 -2.92 -4.55 -1.79
C ALA A 84 -1.50 -4.43 -2.35
N THR A 85 -0.76 -5.53 -2.37
CA THR A 85 0.58 -5.58 -2.98
C THR A 85 0.56 -6.43 -4.23
N ILE A 86 1.13 -5.94 -5.33
CA ILE A 86 1.40 -6.74 -6.52
C ILE A 86 2.77 -7.37 -6.37
N ALA A 87 2.81 -8.69 -6.36
CA ALA A 87 4.06 -9.44 -6.32
C ALA A 87 4.83 -9.26 -7.62
N SER A 88 6.17 -9.23 -7.55
CA SER A 88 7.02 -9.12 -8.74
C SER A 88 7.01 -10.39 -9.60
N ASN A 89 6.64 -11.54 -9.02
CA ASN A 89 6.53 -12.84 -9.66
C ASN A 89 5.75 -13.83 -8.79
N GLU A 90 5.45 -15.00 -9.36
CA GLU A 90 4.69 -16.07 -8.68
C GLU A 90 5.42 -16.63 -7.45
N ALA A 91 6.74 -16.75 -7.48
CA ALA A 91 7.51 -17.25 -6.34
C ALA A 91 7.40 -16.32 -5.12
N GLU A 92 7.40 -15.01 -5.33
CA GLU A 92 7.15 -14.03 -4.28
C GLU A 92 5.71 -14.14 -3.75
N TRP A 93 4.73 -14.25 -4.66
CA TRP A 93 3.33 -14.41 -4.29
C TRP A 93 3.11 -15.66 -3.43
N GLN A 94 3.59 -16.83 -3.88
CA GLN A 94 3.51 -18.09 -3.13
C GLN A 94 4.15 -17.99 -1.74
N LYS A 95 5.24 -17.23 -1.62
CA LYS A 95 5.96 -17.06 -0.36
C LYS A 95 5.20 -16.21 0.66
N TYR A 96 4.50 -15.16 0.22
CA TYR A 96 3.98 -14.14 1.12
C TYR A 96 2.45 -14.00 1.13
N ALA A 97 1.72 -14.48 0.13
CA ALA A 97 0.28 -14.25 -0.02
C ALA A 97 -0.53 -14.66 1.21
N GLU A 98 -0.31 -15.86 1.75
CA GLU A 98 -1.02 -16.36 2.94
C GLU A 98 -0.77 -15.50 4.19
N SER A 99 0.42 -14.90 4.27
CA SER A 99 0.84 -14.07 5.41
C SER A 99 0.56 -12.57 5.21
N ALA A 100 0.17 -12.15 4.00
CA ALA A 100 0.06 -10.75 3.61
C ALA A 100 -0.91 -9.98 4.52
N ALA A 101 -2.05 -10.59 4.88
CA ALA A 101 -3.02 -9.98 5.79
C ALA A 101 -2.42 -9.70 7.18
N LYS A 102 -1.77 -10.70 7.78
CA LYS A 102 -1.15 -10.57 9.10
C LYS A 102 0.01 -9.58 9.10
N MET A 103 0.87 -9.66 8.09
CA MET A 103 2.02 -8.76 7.93
C MET A 103 1.57 -7.31 7.77
N THR A 104 0.62 -7.06 6.87
CA THR A 104 0.13 -5.72 6.57
C THR A 104 -0.58 -5.11 7.77
N SER A 105 -1.44 -5.87 8.45
CA SER A 105 -2.10 -5.41 9.67
C SER A 105 -1.09 -5.08 10.78
N SER A 106 -0.05 -5.90 10.95
CA SER A 106 1.01 -5.66 11.93
C SER A 106 1.82 -4.39 11.62
N ILE A 107 2.13 -4.13 10.35
CA ILE A 107 2.99 -3.02 9.93
C ILE A 107 2.20 -1.71 9.81
N TYR A 108 1.10 -1.74 9.04
CA TYR A 108 0.34 -0.55 8.65
C TYR A 108 -0.94 -0.33 9.46
N GLY A 109 -1.46 -1.37 10.12
CA GLY A 109 -2.70 -1.28 10.90
C GLY A 109 -3.99 -1.38 10.08
N CYS A 110 -3.90 -1.69 8.78
CA CYS A 110 -5.05 -1.93 7.90
C CYS A 110 -5.03 -3.35 7.31
N PRO A 111 -6.17 -3.84 6.78
CA PRO A 111 -6.22 -5.12 6.06
C PRO A 111 -5.22 -5.14 4.91
N GLY A 112 -4.69 -6.32 4.60
CA GLY A 112 -3.80 -6.47 3.46
C GLY A 112 -3.98 -7.76 2.70
N ALA A 113 -3.60 -7.71 1.44
CA ALA A 113 -3.60 -8.86 0.54
C ALA A 113 -2.50 -8.70 -0.51
N MET A 114 -2.12 -9.81 -1.14
CA MET A 114 -1.12 -9.83 -2.20
C MET A 114 -1.68 -10.56 -3.42
N TYR A 115 -1.43 -10.00 -4.59
CA TYR A 115 -1.95 -10.46 -5.87
C TYR A 115 -0.84 -10.54 -6.90
N LEU A 116 -1.08 -11.29 -7.97
CA LEU A 116 -0.25 -11.28 -9.17
C LEU A 116 -0.72 -10.19 -10.15
N GLU A 117 -2.03 -9.94 -10.20
CA GLU A 117 -2.65 -9.05 -11.16
C GLU A 117 -3.20 -7.78 -10.52
N GLU A 118 -2.98 -6.63 -11.17
CA GLU A 118 -3.49 -5.34 -10.69
C GLU A 118 -5.01 -5.28 -10.62
N ASN A 119 -5.70 -5.92 -11.57
CA ASN A 119 -7.17 -5.93 -11.63
C ASN A 119 -7.80 -6.63 -10.42
N GLU A 120 -7.19 -7.73 -9.96
CA GLU A 120 -7.66 -8.47 -8.78
C GLU A 120 -7.44 -7.63 -7.51
N ALA A 121 -6.28 -6.99 -7.40
CA ALA A 121 -5.99 -6.08 -6.30
C ALA A 121 -6.93 -4.87 -6.26
N ALA A 122 -7.24 -4.28 -7.42
CA ALA A 122 -8.17 -3.16 -7.53
C ALA A 122 -9.59 -3.58 -7.11
N ALA A 123 -10.06 -4.73 -7.60
CA ALA A 123 -11.37 -5.27 -7.23
C ALA A 123 -11.47 -5.49 -5.71
N TRP A 124 -10.46 -6.09 -5.09
CA TRP A 124 -10.43 -6.30 -3.65
C TRP A 124 -10.40 -4.99 -2.86
N LEU A 125 -9.61 -3.99 -3.30
CA LEU A 125 -9.59 -2.67 -2.65
C LEU A 125 -10.95 -1.98 -2.76
N GLN A 126 -11.64 -2.10 -3.89
CA GLN A 126 -12.99 -1.57 -4.05
C GLN A 126 -13.99 -2.27 -3.11
N GLU A 127 -13.88 -3.58 -2.92
CA GLU A 127 -14.69 -4.30 -1.93
C GLU A 127 -14.42 -3.79 -0.50
N GLN A 128 -13.17 -3.53 -0.14
CA GLN A 128 -12.84 -2.93 1.15
C GLN A 128 -13.49 -1.55 1.28
N ILE A 129 -13.33 -0.67 0.29
CA ILE A 129 -13.96 0.66 0.29
C ILE A 129 -15.46 0.55 0.50
N ASN A 130 -16.14 -0.31 -0.26
CA ASN A 130 -17.59 -0.50 -0.16
C ASN A 130 -18.02 -1.05 1.22
N TYR A 131 -17.26 -2.00 1.77
CA TYR A 131 -17.50 -2.53 3.11
C TYR A 131 -17.39 -1.44 4.18
N TYR A 132 -16.32 -0.63 4.16
CA TYR A 132 -16.12 0.42 5.14
C TYR A 132 -17.08 1.60 4.95
N ALA A 133 -17.42 1.96 3.71
CA ALA A 133 -18.47 2.92 3.38
C ALA A 133 -19.80 2.56 4.07
N THR A 134 -20.21 1.30 3.92
CA THR A 134 -21.47 0.78 4.45
C THR A 134 -21.42 0.66 5.98
N LYS A 135 -20.33 0.13 6.53
CA LYS A 135 -20.16 -0.10 7.96
C LYS A 135 -20.07 1.18 8.78
N TRP A 136 -19.49 2.25 8.21
CA TRP A 136 -19.25 3.51 8.93
C TRP A 136 -20.23 4.62 8.52
N LYS A 137 -21.22 4.32 7.65
CA LYS A 137 -22.16 5.31 7.08
C LYS A 137 -21.44 6.55 6.53
N LEU A 138 -20.31 6.33 5.87
CA LEU A 138 -19.55 7.41 5.24
C LEU A 138 -20.32 7.82 3.99
N ASN A 139 -21.13 8.86 4.11
CA ASN A 139 -22.05 9.28 3.04
C ASN A 139 -21.36 10.01 1.89
N GLU A 140 -20.05 10.28 1.94
CA GLU A 140 -19.34 11.01 0.87
C GLU A 140 -17.88 10.53 0.74
N PHE A 141 -17.52 9.99 -0.44
CA PHE A 141 -16.15 9.81 -0.88
C PHE A 141 -15.78 10.97 -1.81
#